data_AF-A0A521BX93-F1
#
_entry.id   AF-A0A521BX93-F1
#
_cell.length_a   1.000
_cell.length_b   1.000
_cell.length_c   1.000
_cell.angle_alpha   90.00
_cell.angle_beta   90.00
_cell.angle_gamma   90.00
#
_symmetry.space_group_name_H-M   'P 1'
#
loop_
_entity.id
_entity.type
_entity.pdbx_description
1 polymer ?
#
loop_
_entity_poly.entity_id
_entity_poly.type
_entity_poly.pdbx_seq_one_letter_code
_entity_poly.pdbx_strand_id
1 'polypeptide(L)'
;MKKFKKLMKCSTCGNVGEFEYVGSRNVNKRGEVSDIVGDSEMWISYFRCPNCSSYEVDFHPLGEKPDVPDEFFKEVDLDGKVGR
;
A
#
# COMPACT_ATOMS: atom_id res chain seq x y z
N MET A 1 4.23 18.20 -8.48
CA MET A 1 4.18 17.49 -7.18
C MET A 1 5.06 16.27 -7.30
N LYS A 2 6.03 16.08 -6.39
CA LYS A 2 6.83 14.84 -6.36
C LYS A 2 5.90 13.67 -6.04
N LYS A 3 6.18 12.49 -6.60
CA LYS A 3 5.43 11.26 -6.33
C LYS A 3 6.43 10.22 -5.83
N PHE A 4 6.05 9.45 -4.81
CA PHE A 4 6.85 8.31 -4.38
C PHE A 4 6.67 7.16 -5.39
N LYS A 5 7.76 6.48 -5.71
CA LYS A 5 7.76 5.37 -6.64
C LYS A 5 8.64 4.24 -6.14
N LYS A 6 8.31 3.01 -6.54
CA LYS A 6 9.07 1.79 -6.21
C LYS A 6 9.27 0.95 -7.46
N LEU A 7 10.46 0.36 -7.61
CA LEU A 7 10.75 -0.60 -8.68
C LEU A 7 10.00 -1.91 -8.41
N MET A 8 9.12 -2.32 -9.32
CA MET A 8 8.28 -3.52 -9.17
C MET A 8 8.09 -4.22 -10.52
N LYS A 9 7.53 -5.44 -10.47
CA LYS A 9 7.05 -6.19 -11.64
C LYS A 9 5.53 -6.29 -11.58
N CYS A 10 4.86 -5.94 -12.67
CA CYS A 10 3.41 -6.05 -12.79
C CYS A 10 3.01 -7.52 -12.93
N SER A 11 2.18 -8.02 -12.01
CA SER A 11 1.56 -9.35 -12.10
C SER A 11 0.55 -9.44 -13.24
N THR A 12 -0.04 -8.31 -13.65
CA THR A 12 -1.07 -8.26 -14.71
C THR A 12 -0.50 -8.22 -16.13
N CYS A 13 0.45 -7.32 -16.42
CA CYS A 13 0.99 -7.11 -17.77
C CYS A 13 2.46 -7.48 -17.94
N GLY A 14 3.12 -7.95 -16.87
CA GLY A 14 4.53 -8.34 -16.89
C GLY A 14 5.55 -7.19 -16.89
N ASN A 15 5.11 -5.92 -17.02
CA ASN A 15 5.99 -4.75 -17.03
C ASN A 15 6.85 -4.65 -15.77
N VAL A 16 8.16 -4.45 -15.94
CA VAL A 16 9.09 -4.15 -14.84
C VAL A 16 9.48 -2.67 -14.93
N GLY A 17 9.31 -1.91 -13.85
CA GLY A 17 9.60 -0.47 -13.86
C GLY A 17 9.23 0.23 -12.56
N GLU A 18 9.26 1.56 -12.56
CA GLU A 18 8.87 2.38 -11.40
C GLU A 18 7.35 2.54 -11.32
N PHE A 19 6.74 2.03 -10.25
CA PHE A 19 5.31 2.09 -10.01
C PHE A 19 5.01 3.26 -9.08
N GLU A 20 3.89 3.94 -9.33
CA GLU A 20 3.48 5.11 -8.55
C GLU A 20 2.79 4.66 -7.26
N TYR A 21 3.26 5.15 -6.11
CA TYR A 21 2.59 4.91 -4.84
C TYR A 21 1.26 5.64 -4.75
N VAL A 22 0.23 4.91 -4.31
CA VAL A 22 -1.15 5.40 -4.26
C VAL A 22 -1.60 5.65 -2.83
N GLY A 23 -1.14 4.82 -1.89
CA GLY A 23 -1.50 4.86 -0.49
C GLY A 23 -1.22 3.54 0.20
N SER A 24 -1.40 3.51 1.51
CA SER A 24 -1.30 2.31 2.33
C SER A 24 -2.49 2.19 3.26
N ARG A 25 -2.80 0.97 3.69
CA ARG A 25 -3.88 0.70 4.62
C ARG A 25 -3.42 -0.26 5.70
N ASN A 26 -3.73 0.06 6.96
CA ASN A 26 -3.73 -0.94 8.02
C ASN A 26 -5.01 -1.76 7.90
N VAL A 27 -4.88 -3.00 7.44
CA VAL A 27 -6.02 -3.90 7.23
C VAL A 27 -6.54 -4.52 8.53
N ASN A 28 -5.85 -4.32 9.65
CA ASN A 28 -6.31 -4.74 10.98
C ASN A 28 -6.78 -3.56 11.86
N LYS A 29 -6.96 -2.37 11.28
CA LYS A 29 -7.31 -1.15 12.04
C LYS A 29 -8.61 -1.27 12.83
N ARG A 30 -9.59 -2.01 12.31
CA ARG A 30 -10.91 -2.25 12.92
C ARG A 30 -11.03 -3.72 13.37
N GLY A 31 -9.92 -4.44 13.47
CA GLY A 31 -9.88 -5.85 13.83
C GLY A 31 -10.34 -6.80 12.73
N GLU A 32 -10.36 -6.36 11.46
CA GLU A 32 -10.92 -7.14 10.34
C GLU A 32 -10.21 -8.48 10.11
N VAL A 33 -8.95 -8.60 10.56
CA VAL A 33 -8.12 -9.81 10.46
C VAL A 33 -7.49 -10.18 11.80
N SER A 34 -8.08 -9.72 12.90
CA SER A 34 -7.54 -9.90 14.26
C SER A 34 -7.50 -11.35 14.71
N ASP A 35 -8.32 -12.22 14.11
CA ASP A 35 -8.27 -13.68 14.28
C ASP A 35 -7.00 -14.32 13.70
N ILE A 36 -6.33 -13.65 12.75
CA ILE A 36 -5.11 -14.13 12.09
C ILE A 36 -3.86 -13.48 12.71
N VAL A 37 -3.90 -12.17 12.95
CA VAL A 37 -2.70 -11.39 13.35
C VAL A 37 -2.75 -10.88 14.80
N GLY A 38 -3.81 -11.21 15.54
CA GLY A 38 -4.05 -10.70 16.88
C GLY A 38 -4.21 -9.17 16.89
N ASP A 39 -3.56 -8.53 17.85
CA ASP A 39 -3.57 -7.07 18.02
C ASP A 39 -2.51 -6.35 17.16
N SER A 40 -1.77 -7.07 16.32
CA SER A 40 -0.69 -6.48 15.52
C SER A 40 -1.23 -5.66 14.35
N GLU A 41 -0.58 -4.54 14.02
CA GLU A 41 -0.88 -3.83 12.78
C GLU A 41 -0.47 -4.68 11.57
N MET A 42 -1.26 -4.63 10.51
CA MET A 42 -0.93 -5.28 9.24
C MET A 42 -1.11 -4.27 8.12
N TRP A 43 -0.01 -3.83 7.52
CA TRP A 43 -0.03 -2.81 6.49
C TRP A 43 0.11 -3.39 5.09
N ILE A 44 -0.66 -2.84 4.15
CA ILE A 44 -0.54 -3.11 2.72
C ILE A 44 -0.38 -1.77 1.99
N SER A 45 0.60 -1.67 1.10
CA SER A 45 0.76 -0.52 0.20
C SER A 45 0.28 -0.85 -1.20
N TYR A 46 -0.30 0.14 -1.87
CA TYR A 46 -0.82 0.03 -3.23
C TYR A 46 0.03 0.84 -4.21
N PHE A 47 0.42 0.20 -5.30
CA PHE A 47 1.28 0.78 -6.34
C PHE A 47 0.64 0.64 -7.72
N ARG A 48 0.53 1.74 -8.47
CA ARG A 48 -0.08 1.75 -9.80
C ARG A 48 0.97 1.48 -10.88
N CYS A 49 0.70 0.49 -11.72
CA CYS A 49 1.50 0.15 -12.88
C CYS A 49 1.47 1.29 -13.91
N PRO A 50 2.63 1.79 -14.40
CA PRO A 50 2.66 2.84 -15.40
C PRO A 50 2.18 2.37 -16.78
N ASN A 51 2.25 1.06 -17.06
CA ASN A 51 1.92 0.49 -18.37
C ASN A 51 0.42 0.18 -18.53
N CYS A 52 -0.17 -0.55 -17.58
CA CYS A 52 -1.56 -1.01 -17.69
C CYS A 52 -2.51 -0.45 -16.61
N SER A 53 -2.01 0.43 -15.72
CA SER A 53 -2.79 0.99 -14.60
C SER A 53 -3.35 0.00 -13.58
N SER A 54 -2.99 -1.29 -13.64
CA SER A 54 -3.29 -2.22 -12.55
C SER A 54 -2.62 -1.80 -11.24
N TYR A 55 -3.17 -2.26 -10.13
CA TYR A 55 -2.58 -2.07 -8.81
C TYR A 55 -1.82 -3.32 -8.39
N GLU A 56 -0.56 -3.14 -8.02
CA GLU A 56 0.21 -4.13 -7.27
C GLU A 56 0.14 -3.80 -5.78
N VAL A 57 0.25 -4.85 -4.98
CA VAL A 57 0.24 -4.74 -3.51
C VAL A 57 1.60 -5.13 -2.97
N ASP A 58 2.01 -4.44 -1.92
CA ASP A 58 3.20 -4.75 -1.15
C ASP A 58 2.79 -5.00 0.31
N PHE A 59 3.11 -6.19 0.81
CA PHE A 59 2.79 -6.60 2.18
C PHE A 59 3.97 -6.26 3.08
N HIS A 60 3.70 -5.52 4.15
CA HIS A 60 4.71 -5.19 5.15
C HIS A 60 4.75 -6.25 6.25
N PRO A 61 5.89 -6.42 6.94
CA PRO A 61 5.96 -7.28 8.11
C PRO A 61 4.91 -6.90 9.16
N LEU A 62 4.43 -7.89 9.93
CA LEU A 62 3.46 -7.64 11.00
C LEU A 62 4.03 -6.69 12.04
N GLY A 63 3.25 -5.68 12.42
CA GLY A 63 3.65 -4.63 13.37
C GLY A 63 4.54 -3.53 12.77
N GLU A 64 4.94 -3.64 11.49
CA GLU A 64 5.76 -2.63 10.82
C GLU A 64 4.92 -1.73 9.92
N LYS A 65 5.19 -0.42 9.98
CA LYS A 65 4.59 0.55 9.07
C LYS A 65 5.31 0.54 7.72
N PRO A 66 4.63 0.96 6.64
CA PRO A 66 5.25 1.07 5.34
C PRO A 66 6.47 2.00 5.36
N ASP A 67 7.57 1.55 4.77
CA ASP A 67 8.77 2.37 4.50
C ASP A 67 8.49 3.35 3.34
N VAL A 68 7.63 4.32 3.60
CA VAL A 68 7.26 5.40 2.69
C VAL A 68 7.56 6.71 3.42
N PRO A 69 8.32 7.64 2.84
CA PRO A 69 8.59 8.92 3.50
C PRO A 69 7.30 9.65 3.87
N ASP A 70 7.27 10.24 5.07
CA ASP A 70 6.06 10.88 5.63
C ASP A 70 5.40 11.89 4.68
N GLU A 71 6.19 12.62 3.89
CA GLU A 71 5.70 13.60 2.91
C GLU A 71 4.87 13.00 1.76
N PHE A 72 5.02 11.70 1.53
CA PHE A 72 4.25 10.95 0.53
C PHE A 72 3.23 9.99 1.15
N PHE A 73 3.36 9.71 2.45
CA PHE A 73 2.49 8.75 3.11
C PHE A 73 1.03 9.22 3.04
N LYS A 74 0.16 8.26 2.72
CA LYS A 74 -1.27 8.49 2.57
C LYS A 74 -1.99 7.24 3.02
N GLU A 75 -2.74 7.34 4.11
CA GLU A 75 -3.60 6.25 4.55
C GLU A 75 -4.88 6.24 3.70
N VAL A 76 -5.24 5.07 3.18
CA VAL A 76 -6.50 4.86 2.44
C VAL A 76 -7.43 3.99 3.29
N ASP A 77 -8.62 4.53 3.60
CA ASP A 77 -9.67 3.82 4.34
C ASP A 77 -10.76 3.32 3.38
N LEU A 78 -11.46 2.26 3.76
CA LEU A 78 -12.56 1.68 2.97
C LEU A 78 -13.71 2.67 2.75
N ASP A 79 -13.85 3.65 3.64
CA ASP A 79 -14.94 4.64 3.62
C ASP A 79 -14.68 5.82 2.67
N GLY A 80 -13.63 5.76 1.82
CA GLY A 80 -13.31 6.82 0.85
C GLY A 80 -12.85 8.14 1.46
N LYS A 81 -12.74 8.22 2.79
CA LYS A 81 -12.16 9.36 3.49
C LYS A 81 -10.66 9.16 3.56
N VAL A 82 -9.93 9.96 2.78
CA VAL A 82 -8.47 10.11 2.96
C VAL A 82 -8.25 10.72 4.34
N GLY A 83 -7.79 9.90 5.29
CA GLY A 83 -7.35 10.37 6.61
C GLY A 83 -6.19 11.32 6.41
N ARG A 84 -6.30 12.53 6.95
CA ARG A 84 -5.32 13.60 6.82
C ARG A 84 -4.42 13.64 8.04
#